data_AF-K2BSP8-F1
#
_entry.id   AF-K2BSP8-F1
#
_cell.length_a   1.000
_cell.length_b   1.000
_cell.length_c   1.000
_cell.angle_alpha   90.00
_cell.angle_beta   90.00
_cell.angle_gamma   90.00
#
_symmetry.space_group_name_H-M   'P 1'
#
loop_
_entity.id
_entity.type
_entity.pdbx_description
1 polymer ?
#
loop_
_entity_poly.entity_id
_entity_poly.type
_entity_poly.pdbx_seq_one_letter_code
_entity_poly.pdbx_strand_id
1 'polypeptide(L)'
;MNNKILNSKIKSGAGFTMIELLAVSIVVIAVSSIITAILFSSLRGVSKTSVTDAVRQNGNSAISKVSREIKFAKTFNGVSTTGIGVYETNCSIYGITPAPPTVQYKYLKITDLDSIESIFSCKTISSVESLYQKTGASTPVSLFDTDTVRIESGLCYFTCTQNVETDTPTIGIYFKLSQKGDDTSFFEKKSSAEFQTSATFRNLNK
;
A
#
# COMPACT_ATOMS: atom_id res chain seq x y z
N MET A 1 -19.70 43.84 64.13
CA MET A 1 -19.19 43.08 62.96
C MET A 1 -17.70 43.33 62.84
N ASN A 2 -16.87 42.41 63.35
CA ASN A 2 -15.41 42.56 63.33
C ASN A 2 -14.81 41.56 62.32
N ASN A 3 -14.37 42.07 61.17
CA ASN A 3 -13.61 41.31 60.19
C ASN A 3 -12.17 41.13 60.68
N LYS A 4 -11.81 39.90 61.07
CA LYS A 4 -10.41 39.49 61.23
C LYS A 4 -9.84 39.16 59.85
N ILE A 5 -9.13 40.12 59.26
CA ILE A 5 -8.27 39.89 58.11
C ILE A 5 -7.02 39.17 58.61
N LEU A 6 -6.88 37.88 58.26
CA LEU A 6 -5.69 37.08 58.54
C LEU A 6 -4.58 37.52 57.58
N ASN A 7 -3.69 38.38 58.09
CA ASN A 7 -2.46 38.78 57.41
C ASN A 7 -1.42 37.66 57.57
N SER A 8 -1.30 36.75 56.59
CA SER A 8 -0.26 35.71 56.63
C SER A 8 1.09 36.34 56.33
N LYS A 9 1.93 36.50 57.36
CA LYS A 9 3.36 36.81 57.20
C LYS A 9 4.04 35.69 56.40
N ILE A 10 4.25 35.91 55.11
CA ILE A 10 5.17 35.10 54.31
C ILE A 10 6.57 35.37 54.88
N LYS A 11 7.15 34.36 55.54
CA LYS A 11 8.56 34.41 55.95
C LYS A 11 9.40 34.44 54.67
N SER A 12 10.09 35.56 54.43
CA SER A 12 11.11 35.68 53.40
C SER A 12 12.28 34.78 53.78
N GLY A 13 12.33 33.57 53.22
CA GLY A 13 13.44 32.65 53.35
C GLY A 13 14.65 33.13 52.54
N ALA A 14 15.84 32.72 52.96
CA ALA A 14 17.12 33.07 52.34
C ALA A 14 17.08 32.99 50.81
N GLY A 15 17.54 34.05 50.15
CA GLY A 15 17.63 34.11 48.70
C GLY A 15 18.67 33.13 48.16
N PHE A 16 18.42 32.61 46.96
CA PHE A 16 19.39 31.76 46.25
C PHE A 16 20.63 32.56 45.86
N THR A 17 21.78 31.91 45.98
CA THR A 17 23.04 32.47 45.50
C THR A 17 23.11 32.38 43.97
N MET A 18 23.82 33.31 43.31
CA MET A 18 23.98 33.28 41.85
C MET A 18 24.56 31.96 41.33
N ILE A 19 25.44 31.34 42.12
CA ILE A 19 26.08 30.06 41.78
C ILE A 19 25.07 28.89 41.80
N GLU A 20 24.10 28.90 42.71
CA GLU A 20 23.04 27.88 42.76
C GLU A 20 22.10 27.98 41.55
N LEU A 21 21.75 29.20 41.13
CA LEU A 21 20.93 29.40 39.92
C LEU A 21 21.65 28.96 38.64
N LEU A 22 22.97 29.15 38.56
CA LEU A 22 23.77 28.67 37.43
C LEU A 22 23.84 27.13 37.39
N ALA A 23 23.99 26.49 38.55
CA ALA A 23 23.99 25.03 38.63
C ALA A 23 22.65 24.44 38.15
N VAL A 24 21.52 25.03 38.55
CA VAL A 24 20.19 24.58 38.13
C VAL A 24 19.97 24.76 36.63
N SER A 25 20.42 25.87 36.04
CA SER A 25 20.23 26.10 34.60
C SER A 25 20.98 25.09 33.73
N ILE A 26 22.20 24.70 34.12
CA ILE A 26 22.97 23.65 33.43
C ILE A 26 22.21 22.31 33.47
N VAL A 27 21.68 21.95 34.64
CA VAL A 27 20.89 20.72 34.79
C VAL A 27 19.63 20.75 33.93
N VAL A 28 18.91 21.89 33.89
CA VAL A 28 17.71 22.04 33.06
C VAL A 28 18.03 21.92 31.57
N ILE A 29 19.13 22.52 31.09
CA ILE A 29 19.55 22.42 29.69
C ILE A 29 19.88 20.97 29.33
N ALA A 30 20.64 20.28 30.18
CA ALA A 30 20.99 18.88 29.97
C ALA A 30 19.74 18.00 29.88
N VAL A 31 18.82 18.11 30.84
CA VAL A 31 17.57 17.33 30.86
C VAL A 31 16.69 17.65 29.64
N SER A 32 16.53 18.94 29.30
CA SER A 32 15.74 19.36 28.15
C SER A 32 16.28 18.77 26.84
N SER A 33 17.61 18.77 26.67
CA SER A 33 18.23 18.21 25.46
C SER A 33 17.93 16.72 25.27
N ILE A 34 17.94 15.94 26.36
CA ILE A 34 17.63 14.51 26.34
C ILE A 34 16.16 14.28 25.97
N ILE A 35 15.24 15.04 26.57
CA ILE A 35 13.81 14.95 26.26
C ILE A 35 13.57 15.25 24.78
N THR A 36 14.15 16.33 24.26
CA THR A 36 14.04 16.71 22.85
C THR A 36 14.60 15.62 21.93
N ALA A 37 15.74 15.02 22.25
CA ALA A 37 16.31 13.92 21.47
C ALA A 37 15.38 12.69 21.43
N ILE A 38 14.77 12.32 22.56
CA ILE A 38 13.81 11.21 22.66
C ILE A 38 12.56 11.49 21.82
N LEU A 39 12.02 12.71 21.87
CA LEU A 39 10.84 13.11 21.10
C LEU A 39 11.11 13.05 19.60
N PHE A 40 12.24 13.58 19.13
CA PHE A 40 12.62 13.52 17.71
C PHE A 40 12.85 12.08 17.24
N SER A 41 13.50 11.25 18.05
CA SER A 41 13.71 9.82 17.73
C SER A 41 12.38 9.08 17.62
N SER A 42 11.45 9.32 18.56
CA SER A 42 10.12 8.69 18.56
C SER A 42 9.26 9.13 17.37
N LEU A 43 9.23 10.44 17.08
CA LEU A 43 8.45 11.00 15.98
C LEU A 43 8.92 10.48 14.61
N ARG A 44 10.24 10.35 14.44
CA ARG A 44 10.85 9.77 13.23
C ARG A 44 10.50 8.28 13.08
N GLY A 45 10.53 7.52 14.17
CA GLY A 45 10.14 6.11 14.19
C GLY A 45 8.68 5.91 13.78
N VAL A 46 7.76 6.64 14.41
CA VAL A 46 6.31 6.54 14.15
C VAL A 46 5.97 6.86 12.69
N SER A 47 6.61 7.88 12.12
CA SER A 47 6.39 8.28 10.72
C SER A 47 6.75 7.17 9.74
N LYS A 48 7.89 6.50 9.94
CA LYS A 48 8.34 5.41 9.04
C LYS A 48 7.43 4.18 9.15
N THR A 49 6.99 3.84 10.36
CA THR A 49 6.08 2.72 10.60
C THR A 49 4.73 2.96 9.94
N SER A 50 4.09 4.12 10.18
CA SER A 50 2.80 4.46 9.59
C SER A 50 2.81 4.42 8.06
N VAL A 51 3.87 4.94 7.44
CA VAL A 51 4.04 4.90 5.98
C VAL A 51 4.17 3.46 5.45
N THR A 52 4.97 2.63 6.12
CA THR A 52 5.18 1.24 5.70
C THR A 52 3.91 0.41 5.88
N ASP A 53 3.15 0.68 6.94
CA ASP A 53 1.88 0.03 7.22
C ASP A 53 0.83 0.40 6.16
N ALA A 54 0.75 1.66 5.74
CA ALA A 54 -0.16 2.09 4.67
C ALA A 54 0.12 1.37 3.34
N VAL A 55 1.41 1.27 2.94
CA VAL A 55 1.81 0.53 1.73
C VAL A 55 1.44 -0.95 1.83
N ARG A 56 1.74 -1.59 2.98
CA ARG A 56 1.44 -3.01 3.21
C ARG A 56 -0.05 -3.29 3.27
N GLN A 57 -0.83 -2.46 3.95
CA GLN A 57 -2.27 -2.62 4.07
C GLN A 57 -2.95 -2.50 2.69
N ASN A 58 -2.61 -1.47 1.91
CA ASN A 58 -3.14 -1.29 0.56
C ASN A 58 -2.78 -2.47 -0.35
N GLY A 59 -1.50 -2.86 -0.39
CA GLY A 59 -1.05 -3.97 -1.24
C GLY A 59 -1.65 -5.32 -0.84
N ASN A 60 -1.67 -5.65 0.45
CA ASN A 60 -2.25 -6.90 0.96
C ASN A 60 -3.75 -6.97 0.73
N SER A 61 -4.47 -5.86 0.88
CA SER A 61 -5.91 -5.80 0.62
C SER A 61 -6.21 -6.07 -0.86
N ALA A 62 -5.54 -5.36 -1.77
CA ALA A 62 -5.75 -5.53 -3.19
C ALA A 62 -5.37 -6.92 -3.69
N ILE A 63 -4.19 -7.44 -3.31
CA ILE A 63 -3.73 -8.76 -3.76
C ILE A 63 -4.65 -9.88 -3.24
N SER A 64 -5.15 -9.75 -2.01
CA SER A 64 -6.10 -10.70 -1.44
C SER A 64 -7.45 -10.63 -2.14
N LYS A 65 -7.93 -9.42 -2.48
CA LYS A 65 -9.18 -9.23 -3.22
C LYS A 65 -9.10 -9.86 -4.61
N VAL A 66 -8.10 -9.50 -5.41
CA VAL A 66 -7.94 -10.04 -6.77
C VAL A 66 -7.73 -11.55 -6.74
N SER A 67 -6.89 -12.06 -5.84
CA SER A 67 -6.67 -13.51 -5.70
C SER A 67 -7.95 -14.25 -5.35
N ARG A 68 -8.78 -13.67 -4.49
CA ARG A 68 -10.06 -14.26 -4.08
C ARG A 68 -11.03 -14.30 -5.27
N GLU A 69 -11.15 -13.20 -6.00
CA GLU A 69 -12.04 -13.13 -7.17
C GLU A 69 -11.59 -14.09 -8.28
N ILE A 70 -10.29 -14.23 -8.54
CA ILE A 70 -9.78 -15.25 -9.49
C ILE A 70 -10.10 -16.66 -9.01
N LYS A 71 -9.88 -16.96 -7.72
CA LYS A 71 -10.14 -18.31 -7.17
C LYS A 71 -11.61 -18.70 -7.29
N PHE A 72 -12.53 -17.76 -7.08
CA PHE A 72 -13.96 -18.04 -7.04
C PHE A 72 -14.70 -17.77 -8.35
N ALA A 73 -14.06 -17.12 -9.32
CA ALA A 73 -14.63 -16.88 -10.62
C ALA A 73 -15.06 -18.18 -11.32
N LYS A 74 -16.18 -18.07 -12.03
CA LYS A 74 -16.82 -19.13 -12.80
C LYS A 74 -16.14 -19.35 -14.14
N THR A 75 -15.78 -18.27 -14.81
CA THR A 75 -15.13 -18.34 -16.13
C THR A 75 -13.92 -17.43 -16.21
N PHE A 76 -12.86 -17.94 -16.84
CA PHE A 76 -11.74 -17.14 -17.32
C PHE A 76 -12.06 -16.65 -18.73
N ASN A 77 -12.17 -15.32 -18.92
CA ASN A 77 -12.45 -14.75 -20.24
C ASN A 77 -11.18 -14.26 -20.94
N GLY A 78 -10.01 -14.41 -20.31
CA GLY A 78 -8.71 -14.16 -20.92
C GLY A 78 -7.94 -12.99 -20.30
N VAL A 79 -6.74 -12.79 -20.82
CA VAL A 79 -5.82 -11.69 -20.49
C VAL A 79 -5.51 -10.85 -21.71
N SER A 80 -5.13 -9.57 -21.52
CA SER A 80 -4.81 -8.68 -22.64
C SER A 80 -3.73 -7.67 -22.27
N THR A 81 -2.92 -7.25 -23.25
CA THR A 81 -1.90 -6.20 -23.09
C THR A 81 -2.47 -4.80 -23.30
N THR A 82 -3.52 -4.67 -24.11
CA THR A 82 -4.13 -3.38 -24.53
C THR A 82 -5.51 -3.15 -23.90
N GLY A 83 -6.21 -4.22 -23.52
CA GLY A 83 -7.57 -4.14 -22.96
C GLY A 83 -8.65 -3.75 -23.98
N ILE A 84 -8.30 -3.64 -25.26
CA ILE A 84 -9.20 -3.34 -26.36
C ILE A 84 -9.23 -4.54 -27.30
N GLY A 85 -10.42 -5.09 -27.54
CA GLY A 85 -10.60 -6.21 -28.47
C GLY A 85 -10.40 -7.57 -27.81
N VAL A 86 -9.51 -8.38 -28.38
CA VAL A 86 -9.36 -9.80 -28.07
C VAL A 86 -8.66 -10.00 -26.72
N TYR A 87 -9.25 -10.87 -25.90
CA TYR A 87 -8.64 -11.40 -24.69
C TYR A 87 -8.13 -12.80 -24.99
N GLU A 88 -6.86 -13.04 -24.69
CA GLU A 88 -6.19 -14.32 -24.90
C GLU A 88 -6.65 -15.29 -23.80
N THR A 89 -7.35 -16.35 -24.19
CA THR A 89 -7.78 -17.42 -23.28
C THR A 89 -6.78 -18.57 -23.21
N ASN A 90 -5.86 -18.65 -24.16
CA ASN A 90 -4.84 -19.68 -24.20
C ASN A 90 -3.53 -19.17 -23.58
N CYS A 91 -3.18 -19.74 -22.44
CA CYS A 91 -1.95 -19.44 -21.71
C CYS A 91 -0.96 -20.61 -21.73
N SER A 92 -1.10 -21.52 -22.71
CA SER A 92 -0.30 -22.73 -22.82
C SER A 92 1.15 -22.37 -23.16
N ILE A 93 2.09 -22.85 -22.35
CA ILE A 93 3.54 -22.68 -22.57
C ILE A 93 4.20 -23.93 -23.18
N TYR A 94 3.41 -24.87 -23.72
CA TYR A 94 3.90 -26.15 -24.20
C TYR A 94 4.69 -26.07 -25.51
N GLY A 95 5.86 -26.72 -25.56
CA GLY A 95 6.52 -27.12 -26.82
C GLY A 95 7.55 -26.15 -27.41
N ILE A 96 7.87 -25.04 -26.73
CA ILE A 96 8.88 -24.08 -27.20
C ILE A 96 10.11 -24.09 -26.27
N THR A 97 11.23 -24.56 -26.82
CA THR A 97 12.55 -24.48 -26.20
C THR A 97 13.45 -23.57 -27.04
N PRO A 98 14.11 -22.56 -26.44
CA PRO A 98 14.06 -22.17 -25.03
C PRO A 98 12.68 -21.61 -24.61
N ALA A 99 12.34 -21.75 -23.33
CA ALA A 99 11.08 -21.26 -22.77
C ALA A 99 10.91 -19.76 -23.11
N PRO A 100 9.74 -19.34 -23.61
CA PRO A 100 9.51 -17.95 -24.00
C PRO A 100 9.60 -17.03 -22.77
N PRO A 101 9.97 -15.75 -22.97
CA PRO A 101 9.87 -14.77 -21.92
C PRO A 101 8.42 -14.65 -21.42
N THR A 102 8.23 -14.58 -20.10
CA THR A 102 6.91 -14.44 -19.48
C THR A 102 6.22 -13.18 -19.99
N VAL A 103 5.08 -13.36 -20.65
CA VAL A 103 4.30 -12.24 -21.19
C VAL A 103 3.63 -11.49 -20.04
N GLN A 104 3.82 -10.17 -20.02
CA GLN A 104 3.20 -9.27 -19.06
C GLN A 104 1.92 -8.67 -19.65
N TYR A 105 0.78 -9.06 -19.10
CA TYR A 105 -0.53 -8.56 -19.48
C TYR A 105 -0.94 -7.41 -18.56
N LYS A 106 -1.64 -6.40 -19.08
CA LYS A 106 -2.15 -5.28 -18.27
C LYS A 106 -3.59 -5.47 -17.85
N TYR A 107 -4.30 -6.40 -18.46
CA TYR A 107 -5.73 -6.62 -18.27
C TYR A 107 -6.02 -8.09 -18.03
N LEU A 108 -6.98 -8.34 -17.14
CA LEU A 108 -7.51 -9.66 -16.83
C LEU A 108 -9.03 -9.56 -16.82
N LYS A 109 -9.71 -10.45 -17.54
CA LYS A 109 -11.17 -10.52 -17.58
C LYS A 109 -11.64 -11.86 -17.03
N ILE A 110 -12.53 -11.79 -16.06
CA ILE A 110 -13.15 -12.96 -15.43
C ILE A 110 -14.65 -12.72 -15.24
N THR A 111 -15.42 -13.79 -15.12
CA THR A 111 -16.84 -13.73 -14.76
C THR A 111 -17.04 -14.45 -13.44
N ASP A 112 -17.74 -13.80 -12.51
CA ASP A 112 -18.09 -14.36 -11.22
C ASP A 112 -19.22 -15.40 -11.33
N LEU A 113 -19.55 -16.07 -10.22
CA LEU A 113 -20.65 -17.03 -10.10
C LEU A 113 -22.00 -16.42 -10.48
N ASP A 114 -22.19 -15.13 -10.20
CA ASP A 114 -23.40 -14.36 -10.55
C ASP A 114 -23.46 -13.96 -12.03
N SER A 115 -22.55 -14.47 -12.86
CA SER A 115 -22.43 -14.14 -14.30
C SER A 115 -22.13 -12.66 -14.58
N ILE A 116 -21.57 -11.95 -13.58
CA ILE A 116 -21.13 -10.57 -13.71
C ILE A 116 -19.65 -10.55 -14.12
N GLU A 117 -19.35 -9.88 -15.23
CA GLU A 117 -17.98 -9.71 -15.70
C GLU A 117 -17.22 -8.70 -14.82
N SER A 118 -16.03 -9.07 -14.38
CA SER A 118 -15.07 -8.19 -13.72
C SER A 118 -13.79 -8.09 -14.56
N ILE A 119 -13.37 -6.86 -14.83
CA ILE A 119 -12.14 -6.54 -15.55
C ILE A 119 -11.17 -5.89 -14.57
N PHE A 120 -10.03 -6.53 -14.34
CA PHE A 120 -8.90 -5.93 -13.66
C PHE A 120 -7.95 -5.29 -14.68
N SER A 121 -7.42 -4.11 -14.37
CA SER A 121 -6.53 -3.39 -15.26
C SER A 121 -5.45 -2.62 -14.52
N CYS A 122 -4.20 -2.83 -14.92
CA CYS A 122 -3.05 -2.00 -14.60
C CYS A 122 -2.97 -0.87 -15.62
N LYS A 123 -3.54 0.29 -15.30
CA LYS A 123 -3.58 1.42 -16.23
C LYS A 123 -3.54 2.76 -15.51
N THR A 124 -3.29 3.80 -16.28
CA THR A 124 -3.32 5.18 -15.81
C THR A 124 -4.68 5.81 -16.16
N ILE A 125 -5.41 6.27 -15.14
CA ILE A 125 -6.62 7.09 -15.32
C ILE A 125 -6.36 8.45 -14.68
N SER A 126 -6.58 9.54 -15.41
CA SER A 126 -6.40 10.91 -14.90
C SER A 126 -5.03 11.13 -14.23
N SER A 127 -3.97 10.66 -14.90
CA SER A 127 -2.57 10.74 -14.43
C SER A 127 -2.21 9.89 -13.21
N VAL A 128 -3.09 8.99 -12.77
CA VAL A 128 -2.84 8.07 -11.66
C VAL A 128 -2.76 6.63 -12.18
N GLU A 129 -1.57 6.02 -12.12
CA GLU A 129 -1.38 4.60 -12.39
C GLU A 129 -1.84 3.78 -11.18
N SER A 130 -2.84 2.91 -11.40
CA SER A 130 -3.40 2.06 -10.35
C SER A 130 -3.85 0.71 -10.91
N LEU A 131 -4.16 -0.21 -10.00
CA LEU A 131 -4.85 -1.46 -10.27
C LEU A 131 -6.35 -1.20 -10.11
N TYR A 132 -7.05 -1.08 -11.24
CA TYR A 132 -8.47 -0.81 -11.27
C TYR A 132 -9.27 -2.10 -11.44
N GLN A 133 -10.44 -2.13 -10.83
CA GLN A 133 -11.48 -3.13 -11.07
C GLN A 133 -12.71 -2.44 -11.66
N LYS A 134 -13.26 -3.01 -12.73
CA LYS A 134 -14.56 -2.64 -13.28
C LYS A 134 -15.47 -3.87 -13.24
N THR A 135 -16.66 -3.72 -12.67
CA THR A 135 -17.62 -4.83 -12.53
C THR A 135 -18.89 -4.48 -13.31
N GLY A 136 -19.21 -5.28 -14.33
CA GLY A 136 -20.31 -5.02 -15.24
C GLY A 136 -20.22 -3.63 -15.90
N ALA A 137 -21.30 -2.85 -15.79
CA ALA A 137 -21.39 -1.50 -16.34
C ALA A 137 -20.85 -0.39 -15.41
N SER A 138 -20.22 -0.75 -14.27
CA SER A 138 -19.72 0.24 -13.31
C SER A 138 -18.58 1.10 -13.87
N THR A 139 -18.30 2.22 -13.21
CA THR A 139 -17.04 2.92 -13.40
C THR A 139 -15.89 2.09 -12.82
N PRO A 140 -14.68 2.14 -13.41
CA PRO A 140 -13.50 1.49 -12.82
C PRO A 140 -13.14 2.14 -11.48
N VAL A 141 -12.91 1.32 -10.46
CA VAL A 141 -12.54 1.75 -9.11
C VAL A 141 -11.12 1.26 -8.80
N SER A 142 -10.30 2.13 -8.21
CA SER A 142 -8.95 1.76 -7.75
C SER A 142 -9.03 0.78 -6.59
N LEU A 143 -8.18 -0.25 -6.60
CA LEU A 143 -8.05 -1.18 -5.47
C LEU A 143 -7.15 -0.68 -4.34
N PHE A 144 -6.51 0.47 -4.55
CA PHE A 144 -5.70 1.16 -3.55
C PHE A 144 -6.25 2.56 -3.30
N ASP A 145 -5.91 3.09 -2.14
CA ASP A 145 -6.01 4.51 -1.87
C ASP A 145 -4.93 5.29 -2.63
N THR A 146 -5.34 5.92 -3.73
CA THR A 146 -4.46 6.68 -4.62
C THR A 146 -3.99 8.01 -4.04
N ASP A 147 -4.47 8.40 -2.85
CA ASP A 147 -4.00 9.58 -2.14
C ASP A 147 -2.81 9.26 -1.24
N THR A 148 -2.65 8.01 -0.82
CA THR A 148 -1.56 7.58 0.06
C THR A 148 -0.48 6.76 -0.66
N VAL A 149 -0.85 5.99 -1.68
CA VAL A 149 0.09 5.12 -2.42
C VAL A 149 -0.02 5.33 -3.93
N ARG A 150 1.05 4.96 -4.65
CA ARG A 150 1.09 4.92 -6.11
C ARG A 150 1.80 3.66 -6.59
N ILE A 151 1.39 3.15 -7.75
CA ILE A 151 2.15 2.13 -8.46
C ILE A 151 3.41 2.76 -9.06
N GLU A 152 4.53 2.04 -8.98
CA GLU A 152 5.74 2.40 -9.73
C GLU A 152 5.57 2.04 -11.21
N SER A 153 5.89 2.98 -12.10
CA SER A 153 5.45 2.88 -13.49
C SER A 153 6.03 1.66 -14.20
N GLY A 154 5.16 0.91 -14.88
CA GLY A 154 5.53 -0.34 -15.55
C GLY A 154 5.67 -1.55 -14.63
N LEU A 155 5.50 -1.36 -13.31
CA LEU A 155 5.53 -2.44 -12.31
C LEU A 155 4.12 -2.76 -11.83
N CYS A 156 3.19 -2.98 -12.76
CA CYS A 156 1.88 -3.58 -12.53
C CYS A 156 1.51 -4.42 -13.75
N TYR A 157 1.40 -5.73 -13.56
CA TYR A 157 1.05 -6.65 -14.63
C TYR A 157 0.47 -7.96 -14.08
N PHE A 158 -0.21 -8.67 -14.97
CA PHE A 158 -0.64 -10.04 -14.83
C PHE A 158 0.24 -10.95 -15.67
N THR A 159 0.35 -12.19 -15.25
CA THR A 159 0.95 -13.27 -16.03
C THR A 159 -0.07 -14.39 -16.11
N CYS A 160 -0.07 -15.15 -17.19
CA CYS A 160 -0.97 -16.27 -17.36
C CYS A 160 -0.15 -17.49 -17.79
N THR A 161 -0.40 -18.62 -17.14
CA THR A 161 0.31 -19.88 -17.41
C THR A 161 -0.65 -21.06 -17.35
N GLN A 162 -0.51 -21.95 -18.33
CA GLN A 162 -1.18 -23.26 -18.44
C GLN A 162 -0.18 -24.26 -19.00
N ASN A 163 -0.22 -25.53 -18.56
CA ASN A 163 0.60 -26.55 -19.19
C ASN A 163 0.01 -26.95 -20.55
N VAL A 164 -1.31 -27.10 -20.61
CA VAL A 164 -2.09 -27.35 -21.83
C VAL A 164 -3.38 -26.53 -21.81
N GLU A 165 -4.00 -26.30 -22.96
CA GLU A 165 -5.18 -25.43 -23.11
C GLU A 165 -6.39 -25.89 -22.29
N THR A 166 -6.49 -27.20 -22.02
CA THR A 166 -7.55 -27.79 -21.19
C THR A 166 -7.31 -27.64 -19.69
N ASP A 167 -6.09 -27.30 -19.26
CA ASP A 167 -5.77 -27.13 -17.85
C ASP A 167 -6.34 -25.81 -17.32
N THR A 168 -6.61 -25.78 -16.03
CA THR A 168 -7.04 -24.54 -15.38
C THR A 168 -5.89 -23.51 -15.38
N PRO A 169 -6.12 -22.28 -15.88
CA PRO A 169 -5.08 -21.26 -15.91
C PRO A 169 -4.67 -20.81 -14.52
N THR A 170 -3.37 -20.60 -14.36
CA THR A 170 -2.80 -19.95 -13.18
C THR A 170 -2.42 -18.52 -13.55
N ILE A 171 -3.08 -17.58 -12.88
CA ILE A 171 -2.87 -16.15 -13.08
C ILE A 171 -1.93 -15.63 -12.00
N GLY A 172 -0.76 -15.15 -12.41
CA GLY A 172 0.13 -14.39 -11.54
C GLY A 172 -0.25 -12.92 -11.55
N ILE A 173 -0.18 -12.28 -10.40
CA ILE A 173 -0.38 -10.84 -10.24
C ILE A 173 0.90 -10.29 -9.66
N TYR A 174 1.42 -9.21 -10.25
CA TYR A 174 2.57 -8.49 -9.74
C TYR A 174 2.29 -7.00 -9.76
N PHE A 175 2.59 -6.33 -8.66
CA PHE A 175 2.71 -4.88 -8.66
C PHE A 175 3.66 -4.38 -7.58
N LYS A 176 4.24 -3.21 -7.79
CA LYS A 176 5.06 -2.53 -6.77
C LYS A 176 4.40 -1.22 -6.36
N LEU A 177 4.11 -1.11 -5.06
CA LEU A 177 3.58 0.11 -4.48
C LEU A 177 4.70 0.92 -3.84
N SER A 178 4.62 2.23 -4.01
CA SER A 178 5.40 3.21 -3.28
C SER A 178 4.47 4.19 -2.59
N GLN A 179 4.92 4.78 -1.48
CA GLN A 179 4.17 5.91 -0.91
C GLN A 179 4.09 7.04 -1.94
N LYS A 180 2.90 7.63 -2.08
CA LYS A 180 2.73 8.89 -2.79
C LYS A 180 3.29 10.00 -1.90
N GLY A 181 4.47 10.49 -2.24
CA GLY A 181 5.10 11.63 -1.58
C GLY A 181 5.51 12.66 -2.62
N ASP A 182 5.56 13.92 -2.22
CA ASP A 182 6.22 14.96 -3.01
C ASP A 182 7.69 14.59 -3.17
N ASP A 183 8.24 14.79 -4.37
CA ASP A 183 9.65 14.50 -4.69
C ASP A 183 10.64 15.28 -3.79
N THR A 184 10.16 16.28 -3.05
CA THR A 184 10.87 17.10 -2.06
C THR A 184 10.92 16.49 -0.65
N SER A 185 10.25 15.36 -0.40
CA SER A 185 10.19 14.74 0.93
C SER A 185 11.48 13.97 1.28
N PHE A 186 11.92 14.14 2.54
CA PHE A 186 13.08 13.45 3.13
C PHE A 186 13.06 11.95 2.83
N PHE A 187 14.21 11.39 2.45
CA PHE A 187 14.40 9.98 2.08
C PHE A 187 13.81 8.98 3.11
N GLU A 188 13.73 9.36 4.37
CA GLU A 188 13.21 8.57 5.48
C GLU A 188 11.69 8.29 5.40
N LYS A 189 10.95 9.06 4.59
CA LYS A 189 9.53 8.83 4.32
C LYS A 189 9.28 8.00 3.07
N LYS A 190 10.30 7.54 2.34
CA LYS A 190 10.08 6.72 1.15
C LYS A 190 9.96 5.25 1.56
N SER A 191 8.76 4.68 1.44
CA SER A 191 8.54 3.25 1.57
C SER A 191 8.00 2.68 0.27
N SER A 192 8.50 1.51 -0.10
CA SER A 192 8.01 0.75 -1.24
C SER A 192 8.02 -0.73 -0.91
N ALA A 193 7.08 -1.47 -1.49
CA ALA A 193 7.00 -2.90 -1.34
C ALA A 193 6.49 -3.54 -2.64
N GLU A 194 7.03 -4.70 -2.94
CA GLU A 194 6.62 -5.55 -4.05
C GLU A 194 5.56 -6.53 -3.56
N PHE A 195 4.52 -6.71 -4.37
CA PHE A 195 3.42 -7.61 -4.09
C PHE A 195 3.29 -8.56 -5.28
N GLN A 196 3.46 -9.85 -5.00
CA GLN A 196 3.34 -10.91 -5.99
C GLN A 196 2.55 -12.07 -5.42
N THR A 197 1.67 -12.65 -6.23
CA THR A 197 0.93 -13.86 -5.90
C THR A 197 0.54 -14.58 -7.19
N SER A 198 0.10 -15.82 -7.06
CA SER A 198 -0.55 -16.57 -8.13
C SER A 198 -1.84 -17.19 -7.63
N ALA A 199 -2.87 -17.17 -8.46
CA ALA A 199 -4.17 -17.76 -8.19
C ALA A 199 -4.62 -18.65 -9.35
N THR A 200 -5.10 -19.84 -9.01
CA THR A 200 -5.72 -20.80 -9.93
C THR A 200 -7.21 -20.83 -9.66
N PHE A 201 -8.03 -20.90 -10.72
CA PHE A 201 -9.49 -20.94 -10.60
C PHE A 201 -9.94 -22.25 -9.90
N ARG A 202 -10.95 -22.19 -9.03
CA ARG A 202 -11.52 -23.39 -8.36
C ARG A 202 -12.84 -23.85 -8.95
N ASN A 203 -13.56 -22.92 -9.58
CA ASN A 203 -14.92 -23.11 -10.08
C ASN A 203 -15.01 -23.00 -11.61
N LEU A 204 -13.90 -23.22 -12.32
CA LEU A 204 -13.87 -23.07 -13.76
C LEU A 204 -14.87 -24.04 -14.42
N ASN A 205 -15.81 -23.49 -15.19
CA ASN A 205 -16.82 -24.24 -15.96
C ASN A 205 -17.79 -25.11 -15.11
N LYS A 206 -17.99 -24.76 -13.84
CA LYS A 206 -19.07 -25.31 -12.99
C LYS A 206 -20.30 -24.40 -13.03
#